data_AF-A0A088E1X4-F1
#
_entry.id   AF-A0A088E1X4-F1
#
_cell.length_a   1.000
_cell.length_b   1.000
_cell.length_c   1.000
_cell.angle_alpha   90.00
_cell.angle_beta   90.00
_cell.angle_gamma   90.00
#
_symmetry.space_group_name_H-M   'P 1'
#
loop_
_entity.id
_entity.type
_entity.pdbx_description
1 polymer ?
#
loop_
_entity_poly.entity_id
_entity_poly.type
_entity_poly.pdbx_seq_one_letter_code
_entity_poly.pdbx_strand_id
1 'polypeptide(L)'
;MIESLNRLGTRVIGLGDIECPQRIRNFKGILGEMDSITAMKYMERNNLMISREDDLSVDFSTPYVIVHEPPFGVGTGYINGVSVGSLSLRAKILTYRPSVVFHGHSEVQKEVDFQGTRVVSIGLGSLRQFVEYFGNGRYKFITL
;
A
#
# COMPACT_ATOMS: atom_id res chain seq x y z
N MET A 1 14.18 -8.96 -7.00
CA MET A 1 13.15 -8.38 -6.10
C MET A 1 12.85 -9.32 -4.93
N ILE A 2 12.20 -10.47 -5.14
CA ILE A 2 11.81 -11.39 -4.04
C ILE A 2 13.02 -11.82 -3.20
N GLU A 3 14.15 -12.16 -3.82
CA GLU A 3 15.37 -12.49 -3.08
C GLU A 3 15.87 -11.31 -2.23
N SER A 4 15.84 -10.09 -2.76
CA SER A 4 16.22 -8.88 -2.02
C SER A 4 15.32 -8.69 -0.80
N LEU A 5 13.99 -8.81 -0.97
CA LEU A 5 13.02 -8.72 0.13
C LEU A 5 13.26 -9.81 1.18
N ASN A 6 13.47 -11.05 0.75
CA ASN A 6 13.72 -12.18 1.66
C ASN A 6 15.05 -12.05 2.42
N ARG A 7 16.06 -11.37 1.85
CA ARG A 7 17.35 -11.11 2.50
C ARG A 7 17.27 -10.01 3.55
N LEU A 8 16.36 -9.04 3.42
CA LEU A 8 16.17 -7.99 4.43
C LEU A 8 15.68 -8.59 5.76
N GLY A 9 14.99 -9.74 5.73
CA GLY A 9 14.44 -10.38 6.93
C GLY A 9 13.34 -9.57 7.63
N THR A 10 12.98 -8.41 7.08
CA THR A 10 11.94 -7.51 7.59
C THR A 10 10.55 -8.04 7.28
N ARG A 11 9.55 -7.50 7.98
CA ARG A 11 8.14 -7.75 7.68
C ARG A 11 7.77 -6.99 6.40
N VAL A 12 7.06 -7.67 5.49
CA VAL A 12 6.63 -7.08 4.21
C VAL A 12 5.11 -6.97 4.21
N ILE A 13 4.61 -5.76 3.91
CA ILE A 13 3.18 -5.52 3.72
C ILE A 13 2.92 -5.25 2.24
N GLY A 14 2.14 -6.11 1.59
CA GLY A 14 1.66 -5.90 0.24
C GLY A 14 0.38 -5.06 0.21
N LEU A 15 0.33 -4.06 -0.67
CA LEU A 15 -0.83 -3.18 -0.87
C LEU A 15 -1.67 -3.61 -2.08
N GLY A 16 -1.93 -4.91 -2.25
CA GLY A 16 -2.72 -5.47 -3.37
C GLY A 16 -1.93 -5.80 -4.63
N ASP A 17 -2.62 -6.43 -5.59
CA ASP A 17 -2.09 -6.94 -6.87
C ASP A 17 -0.85 -7.84 -6.69
N ILE A 18 -0.93 -8.75 -5.72
CA ILE A 18 0.11 -9.72 -5.38
C ILE A 18 -0.18 -11.07 -6.06
N GLU A 19 0.58 -11.38 -7.11
CA GLU A 19 0.44 -12.66 -7.81
C GLU A 19 0.93 -13.87 -7.00
N CYS A 20 2.04 -13.73 -6.28
CA CYS A 20 2.77 -14.84 -5.65
C CYS A 20 3.15 -14.58 -4.18
N PRO A 21 2.17 -14.39 -3.26
CA PRO A 21 2.45 -14.09 -1.85
C PRO A 21 3.31 -15.17 -1.16
N GLN A 22 3.18 -16.43 -1.55
CA GLN A 22 3.92 -17.58 -1.01
C GLN A 22 5.44 -17.52 -1.20
N ARG A 23 5.94 -16.63 -2.07
CA ARG A 23 7.38 -16.50 -2.35
C ARG A 23 8.06 -15.46 -1.46
N ILE A 24 7.30 -14.64 -0.75
CA ILE A 24 7.79 -13.55 0.09
C ILE A 24 7.74 -13.99 1.56
N ARG A 25 8.87 -13.97 2.25
CA ARG A 25 8.96 -14.29 3.68
C ARG A 25 8.38 -13.14 4.51
N ASN A 26 7.80 -13.46 5.67
CA ASN A 26 7.21 -12.49 6.60
C ASN A 26 6.19 -11.55 5.94
N PHE A 27 5.43 -12.10 4.98
CA PHE A 27 4.48 -11.35 4.18
C PHE A 27 3.10 -11.30 4.85
N LYS A 28 2.52 -10.11 4.85
CA LYS A 28 1.09 -9.87 5.03
C LYS A 28 0.61 -8.89 3.98
N GLY A 29 -0.69 -8.72 3.80
CA GLY A 29 -1.17 -7.72 2.86
C GLY A 29 -2.66 -7.49 2.87
N ILE A 30 -3.05 -6.54 2.03
CA ILE A 30 -4.43 -6.28 1.62
C ILE A 30 -4.62 -6.73 0.18
N LEU A 31 -5.87 -6.95 -0.21
CA LEU A 31 -6.21 -7.33 -1.56
C LEU A 31 -6.28 -6.12 -2.49
N GLY A 32 -5.86 -6.33 -3.74
CA GLY A 32 -6.06 -5.42 -4.87
C GLY A 32 -7.11 -5.94 -5.84
N GLU A 33 -7.36 -5.18 -6.89
CA GLU A 33 -8.40 -5.52 -7.87
C GLU A 33 -8.03 -6.72 -8.74
N MET A 34 -6.72 -6.91 -9.00
CA MET A 34 -6.20 -7.93 -9.92
C MET A 34 -5.74 -9.20 -9.21
N ASP A 35 -5.97 -9.32 -7.89
CA ASP A 35 -5.59 -10.51 -7.15
C ASP A 35 -6.35 -11.75 -7.62
N SER A 36 -5.60 -12.77 -8.05
CA SER A 36 -6.21 -14.03 -8.47
C SER A 36 -6.94 -14.72 -7.30
N ILE A 37 -8.02 -15.44 -7.58
CA ILE A 37 -8.74 -16.27 -6.60
C ILE A 37 -7.78 -17.20 -5.84
N THR A 38 -6.74 -17.70 -6.51
CA THR A 38 -5.71 -18.55 -5.91
C THR A 38 -4.88 -17.79 -4.88
N ALA A 39 -4.43 -16.57 -5.20
CA ALA A 39 -3.69 -15.71 -4.27
C ALA A 39 -4.56 -15.33 -3.06
N MET A 40 -5.81 -14.93 -3.30
CA MET A 40 -6.78 -14.61 -2.24
C MET A 40 -6.97 -15.79 -1.28
N LYS A 41 -7.32 -16.98 -1.81
CA LYS A 41 -7.51 -18.19 -0.99
C LYS A 41 -6.25 -18.59 -0.23
N TYR A 42 -5.06 -18.39 -0.82
CA TYR A 42 -3.81 -18.65 -0.12
C TYR A 42 -3.62 -17.69 1.05
N MET A 43 -3.84 -16.39 0.84
CA MET A 43 -3.72 -15.38 1.91
C MET A 43 -4.72 -15.62 3.04
N GLU A 44 -5.97 -15.95 2.71
CA GLU A 44 -7.02 -16.32 3.66
C GLU A 44 -6.62 -17.53 4.51
N ARG A 45 -6.27 -18.65 3.87
CA ARG A 45 -5.94 -19.91 4.55
C ARG A 45 -4.72 -19.80 5.46
N ASN A 46 -3.80 -18.89 5.15
CA ASN A 46 -2.56 -18.71 5.90
C ASN A 46 -2.60 -17.48 6.82
N ASN A 47 -3.78 -16.86 7.01
CA ASN A 47 -3.95 -15.68 7.86
C ASN A 47 -2.97 -14.52 7.52
N LEU A 48 -2.78 -14.28 6.23
CA LEU A 48 -1.88 -13.23 5.71
C LEU A 48 -2.61 -11.92 5.42
N MET A 49 -3.94 -11.94 5.44
CA MET A 49 -4.75 -10.73 5.26
C MET A 49 -4.75 -9.89 6.54
N ILE A 50 -4.63 -8.58 6.38
CA ILE A 50 -4.67 -7.64 7.50
C ILE A 50 -5.77 -6.61 7.32
N SER A 51 -6.48 -6.31 8.41
CA SER A 51 -7.26 -5.07 8.56
C SER A 51 -6.47 -4.00 9.33
N ARG A 52 -5.46 -4.43 10.09
CA ARG A 52 -4.56 -3.62 10.89
C ARG A 52 -3.22 -4.32 11.06
N GLU A 53 -2.14 -3.55 11.08
CA GLU A 53 -0.81 -4.02 11.46
C GLU A 53 -0.12 -2.89 12.24
N ASP A 54 0.25 -3.16 13.50
CA ASP A 54 0.80 -2.14 14.41
C ASP A 54 -0.11 -0.89 14.51
N ASP A 55 0.38 0.27 14.08
CA ASP A 55 -0.34 1.54 14.03
C ASP A 55 -0.90 1.88 12.63
N LEU A 56 -0.81 0.95 11.68
CA LEU A 56 -1.41 1.07 10.35
C LEU A 56 -2.78 0.39 10.31
N SER A 57 -3.76 1.02 9.66
CA SER A 57 -5.10 0.46 9.48
C SER A 57 -5.60 0.56 8.03
N VAL A 58 -6.46 -0.38 7.63
CA VAL A 58 -7.15 -0.35 6.32
C VAL A 58 -8.49 0.38 6.41
N ASP A 59 -9.10 0.35 7.60
CA ASP A 59 -10.46 0.82 7.88
C ASP A 59 -10.54 2.24 8.43
N PHE A 60 -9.43 3.00 8.37
CA PHE A 60 -9.32 4.37 8.92
C PHE A 60 -9.51 4.43 10.45
N SER A 61 -9.35 3.31 11.17
CA SER A 61 -9.39 3.30 12.65
C SER A 61 -8.15 3.92 13.31
N THR A 62 -7.10 4.20 12.53
CA THR A 62 -5.88 4.87 13.00
C THR A 62 -5.53 6.07 12.10
N PRO A 63 -4.68 7.00 12.57
CA PRO A 63 -4.23 8.13 11.76
C PRO A 63 -3.35 7.74 10.57
N TYR A 64 -2.87 6.49 10.50
CA TYR A 64 -1.97 6.02 9.45
C TYR A 64 -2.65 4.89 8.67
N VAL A 65 -2.98 5.18 7.43
CA VAL A 65 -3.87 4.33 6.64
C VAL A 65 -3.08 3.67 5.53
N ILE A 66 -3.35 2.38 5.28
CA ILE A 66 -2.87 1.66 4.11
C ILE A 66 -4.06 1.26 3.24
N VAL A 67 -3.97 1.49 1.94
CA VAL A 67 -5.00 1.14 0.96
C VAL A 67 -4.38 0.67 -0.34
N HIS A 68 -5.15 -0.03 -1.16
CA HIS A 68 -4.68 -0.46 -2.47
C HIS A 68 -4.71 0.70 -3.47
N GLU A 69 -5.89 1.28 -3.69
CA GLU A 69 -6.13 2.29 -4.73
C GLU A 69 -5.59 3.69 -4.35
N PRO A 70 -5.14 4.52 -5.31
CA PRO A 70 -4.90 5.94 -5.10
C PRO A 70 -6.20 6.74 -4.91
N PRO A 71 -6.20 7.87 -4.18
CA PRO A 71 -7.33 8.79 -4.18
C PRO A 71 -7.39 9.62 -5.46
N PHE A 72 -8.53 9.57 -6.17
CA PHE A 72 -8.67 10.23 -7.47
C PHE A 72 -8.44 11.75 -7.39
N GLY A 73 -7.69 12.31 -8.34
CA GLY A 73 -7.47 13.76 -8.44
C GLY A 73 -6.53 14.36 -7.38
N VAL A 74 -5.86 13.54 -6.57
CA VAL A 74 -4.85 13.99 -5.60
C VAL A 74 -3.45 14.07 -6.23
N GLY A 75 -3.24 13.46 -7.39
CA GLY A 75 -1.98 13.57 -8.13
C GLY A 75 -0.87 12.65 -7.63
N THR A 76 -1.23 11.51 -7.03
CA THR A 76 -0.31 10.44 -6.61
C THR A 76 -0.57 9.10 -7.33
N GLY A 77 -1.70 8.94 -8.02
CA GLY A 77 -2.07 7.73 -8.76
C GLY A 77 -1.85 7.86 -10.26
N TYR A 78 -0.83 7.18 -10.80
CA TYR A 78 -0.53 7.16 -12.23
C TYR A 78 -0.17 5.77 -12.73
N ILE A 79 -0.76 5.36 -13.85
CA ILE A 79 -0.41 4.15 -14.58
C ILE A 79 -0.28 4.52 -16.06
N ASN A 80 0.87 4.23 -16.68
CA ASN A 80 1.17 4.60 -18.06
C ASN A 80 0.92 6.09 -18.36
N GLY A 81 1.25 6.97 -17.39
CA GLY A 81 1.03 8.42 -17.49
C GLY A 81 -0.43 8.88 -17.33
N VAL A 82 -1.39 7.96 -17.18
CA VAL A 82 -2.81 8.27 -16.98
C VAL A 82 -3.11 8.35 -15.48
N SER A 83 -3.84 9.40 -15.08
CA SER A 83 -4.30 9.52 -13.69
C SER A 83 -5.36 8.48 -13.38
N VAL A 84 -5.14 7.72 -12.32
CA VAL A 84 -6.07 6.69 -11.81
C VAL A 84 -6.43 6.98 -10.36
N GLY A 85 -7.52 6.37 -9.88
CA GLY A 85 -7.87 6.37 -8.46
C GLY A 85 -9.36 6.37 -8.16
N SER A 86 -9.63 6.31 -6.86
CA SER A 86 -10.96 6.09 -6.29
C SER A 86 -11.53 7.39 -5.71
N LEU A 87 -12.70 7.80 -6.20
CA LEU A 87 -13.46 8.90 -5.62
C LEU A 87 -13.93 8.57 -4.21
N SER A 88 -14.22 7.28 -3.94
CA SER A 88 -14.65 6.81 -2.62
C SER A 88 -13.54 6.97 -1.58
N LEU A 89 -12.30 6.63 -1.96
CA LEU A 89 -11.14 6.83 -1.09
C LEU A 89 -10.89 8.30 -0.81
N ARG A 90 -10.97 9.15 -1.84
CA ARG A 90 -10.89 10.61 -1.65
C ARG A 90 -11.91 11.11 -0.64
N ALA A 91 -13.16 10.66 -0.74
CA ALA A 91 -14.22 11.02 0.21
C ALA A 91 -13.89 10.56 1.63
N LYS A 92 -13.38 9.33 1.81
CA LYS A 92 -12.93 8.83 3.12
C LYS A 92 -11.82 9.69 3.71
N ILE A 93 -10.84 10.09 2.92
CA ILE A 93 -9.76 10.99 3.39
C ILE A 93 -10.34 12.32 3.89
N LEU A 94 -11.27 12.93 3.15
CA LEU A 94 -11.90 14.19 3.55
C LEU A 94 -12.74 14.06 4.83
N THR A 95 -13.38 12.90 5.04
CA THR A 95 -14.23 12.61 6.19
C THR A 95 -13.41 12.29 7.45
N TYR A 96 -12.48 11.34 7.36
CA TYR A 96 -11.74 10.84 8.52
C TYR A 96 -10.46 11.63 8.82
N ARG A 97 -9.96 12.38 7.83
CA ARG A 97 -8.75 13.23 7.93
C ARG A 97 -7.56 12.51 8.60
N PRO A 98 -7.13 11.34 8.08
CA PRO A 98 -5.95 10.66 8.60
C PRO A 98 -4.71 11.55 8.42
N SER A 99 -3.69 11.33 9.24
CA SER A 99 -2.42 12.04 9.11
C SER A 99 -1.62 11.59 7.89
N VAL A 100 -1.65 10.28 7.57
CA VAL A 100 -0.98 9.70 6.41
C VAL A 100 -1.85 8.62 5.77
N VAL A 101 -1.90 8.59 4.44
CA VAL A 101 -2.45 7.47 3.66
C VAL A 101 -1.37 6.97 2.71
N PHE A 102 -0.96 5.73 2.88
CA PHE A 102 -0.12 5.00 1.94
C PHE A 102 -1.01 4.23 0.96
N HIS A 103 -0.73 4.34 -0.33
CA HIS A 103 -1.45 3.58 -1.34
C HIS A 103 -0.52 2.91 -2.36
N GLY A 104 -0.99 1.78 -2.89
CA GLY A 104 -0.39 1.08 -4.02
C GLY A 104 -0.94 1.60 -5.36
N HIS A 105 -0.99 0.70 -6.34
CA HIS A 105 -1.67 0.90 -7.63
C HIS A 105 -1.27 2.21 -8.36
N SER A 106 0.05 2.46 -8.39
CA SER A 106 0.67 3.60 -9.08
C SER A 106 2.13 3.28 -9.39
N GLU A 107 2.61 3.71 -10.55
CA GLU A 107 3.98 3.47 -11.03
C GLU A 107 5.00 4.50 -10.51
N VAL A 108 4.51 5.51 -9.80
CA VAL A 108 5.31 6.67 -9.38
C VAL A 108 5.36 6.74 -7.86
N GLN A 109 6.55 6.70 -7.28
CA GLN A 109 6.75 7.08 -5.89
C GLN A 109 6.58 8.59 -5.72
N LYS A 110 5.60 8.99 -4.91
CA LYS A 110 5.29 10.40 -4.73
C LYS A 110 4.56 10.64 -3.42
N GLU A 111 4.77 11.82 -2.86
CA GLU A 111 4.03 12.35 -1.72
C GLU A 111 3.36 13.66 -2.13
N VAL A 112 2.11 13.85 -1.68
CA VAL A 112 1.35 15.09 -1.84
C VAL A 112 0.61 15.38 -0.53
N ASP A 113 0.61 16.65 -0.11
CA ASP A 113 -0.34 17.11 0.91
C ASP A 113 -1.71 17.35 0.27
N PHE A 114 -2.71 16.65 0.79
CA PHE A 114 -4.10 16.81 0.38
C PHE A 114 -4.94 17.17 1.61
N GLN A 115 -5.23 18.46 1.76
CA GLN A 115 -6.07 18.98 2.85
C GLN A 115 -5.54 18.60 4.25
N GLY A 116 -4.22 18.62 4.44
CA GLY A 116 -3.56 18.26 5.70
C GLY A 116 -3.36 16.75 5.90
N THR A 117 -3.76 15.91 4.95
CA THR A 117 -3.39 14.49 4.91
C THR A 117 -2.21 14.30 3.96
N ARG A 118 -1.13 13.65 4.42
CA ARG A 118 -0.04 13.22 3.53
C ARG A 118 -0.47 11.98 2.77
N VAL A 119 -0.62 12.09 1.46
CA VAL A 119 -0.95 10.98 0.58
C VAL A 119 0.33 10.49 -0.09
N VAL A 120 0.66 9.22 0.12
CA VAL A 120 1.94 8.62 -0.22
C VAL A 120 1.71 7.46 -1.16
N SER A 121 2.14 7.61 -2.41
CA SER A 121 2.23 6.48 -3.31
C SER A 121 3.52 5.71 -3.04
N ILE A 122 3.39 4.42 -2.72
CA ILE A 122 4.55 3.57 -2.42
C ILE A 122 5.34 3.17 -3.68
N GLY A 123 4.77 3.43 -4.86
CA GLY A 123 5.31 3.03 -6.16
C GLY A 123 4.99 1.59 -6.54
N LEU A 124 5.70 1.10 -7.55
CA LEU A 124 5.47 -0.24 -8.10
C LEU A 124 6.59 -1.21 -7.72
N GLY A 125 6.19 -2.36 -7.15
CA GLY A 125 7.13 -3.40 -6.73
C GLY A 125 8.01 -3.93 -7.87
N SER A 126 7.48 -4.05 -9.09
CA SER A 126 8.26 -4.49 -10.26
C SER A 126 9.38 -3.52 -10.65
N LEU A 127 9.24 -2.23 -10.32
CA LEU A 127 10.28 -1.19 -10.41
C LEU A 127 11.17 -1.14 -9.16
N ARG A 128 11.00 -2.10 -8.24
CA ARG A 128 11.71 -2.22 -6.97
C ARG A 128 11.53 -1.01 -6.05
N GLN A 129 10.43 -0.30 -6.19
CA GLN A 129 10.06 0.85 -5.37
C GLN A 129 9.31 0.37 -4.12
N PHE A 130 9.74 0.82 -2.95
CA PHE A 130 9.09 0.52 -1.68
C PHE A 130 9.14 1.70 -0.71
N VAL A 131 8.37 1.57 0.36
CA VAL A 131 8.45 2.43 1.53
C VAL A 131 8.92 1.59 2.71
N GLU A 132 9.97 2.06 3.39
CA GLU A 132 10.35 1.55 4.71
C GLU A 132 9.60 2.35 5.77
N TYR A 133 8.85 1.67 6.62
CA TYR A 133 8.00 2.28 7.64
C TYR A 133 8.60 2.09 9.03
N PHE A 134 8.72 3.18 9.80
CA PHE A 134 9.36 3.19 11.13
C PHE A 134 8.38 3.47 12.27
N GLY A 135 7.07 3.36 11.99
CA GLY A 135 6.02 3.70 12.95
C GLY A 135 5.76 5.21 13.07
N ASN A 136 4.57 5.52 13.58
CA ASN A 136 4.05 6.87 13.81
C ASN A 136 4.07 7.75 12.55
N GLY A 137 3.69 7.18 11.40
CA GLY A 137 3.64 7.91 10.14
C GLY A 137 5.00 8.36 9.60
N ARG A 138 6.12 7.83 10.16
CA ARG A 138 7.48 8.09 9.67
C ARG A 138 7.90 6.99 8.72
N TYR A 139 8.47 7.40 7.59
CA TYR A 139 8.87 6.48 6.55
C TYR A 139 9.99 7.04 5.67
N LYS A 140 10.53 6.20 4.79
CA LYS A 140 11.49 6.56 3.76
C LYS A 140 11.19 5.81 2.46
N PHE A 141 11.26 6.51 1.33
CA PHE A 141 11.27 5.85 0.01
C PHE A 141 12.59 5.10 -0.19
N ILE A 142 12.50 3.85 -0.60
CA ILE A 142 13.66 3.01 -0.92
C ILE A 142 13.49 2.36 -2.29
N THR A 143 14.63 2.03 -2.90
CA THR A 143 14.70 1.22 -4.12
C THR A 143 15.68 0.07 -3.89
N LEU A 144 15.29 -1.16 -4.25
CA LEU A 144 16.06 -2.40 -3.99
C LEU A 144 16.74 -3.00 -5.23
#